data_AF-A0A0C3GGX0-F1
#
_entry.id   AF-A0A0C3GGX0-F1
#
_cell.length_a   1.000
_cell.length_b   1.000
_cell.length_c   1.000
_cell.angle_alpha   90.00
_cell.angle_beta   90.00
_cell.angle_gamma   90.00
#
_symmetry.space_group_name_H-M   'P 1'
#
loop_
_entity.id
_entity.type
_entity.pdbx_description
1 polymer ?
#
loop_
_entity_poly.entity_id
_entity_poly.type
_entity_poly.pdbx_seq_one_letter_code
_entity_poly.pdbx_strand_id
1 'polypeptide(L)'
;MFAAKRVLPPFYHRRSRLLLRTGHGPRKSLRTVFTSAVEPLAEGFLDLALTLPFPSSLPLYSTTIILFTVVSRLAFTVPISIWAQRRKCRVQEIVEPTLEAMEPKLREEILQNMQEDGTFNVSYEDYNNKKTRAALSLKYKGIWTKRIRKMLAVRRKQLLREHNCRPLGTYLLPIITQLPLFVGSTIVLGHLSQSPTPFDLESFLMLTSLSVADRTDMLPIILGCLTLANVESSNWFMTEADRRKKAMADARFEKAVRANEFRYEWSRLVKPALRFASVGRICIACLVPGSVVLYWVSSATFGLLQTFVFDYFSWRRQQQRPLAAPSSHPQSSRPSA
;
A
#
# COMPACT_ATOMS: atom_id res chain seq x y z
N MET A 1 -37.55 32.10 -65.30
CA MET A 1 -38.63 33.02 -65.72
C MET A 1 -39.73 32.96 -64.66
N PHE A 2 -40.06 34.10 -64.03
CA PHE A 2 -41.24 34.45 -63.20
C PHE A 2 -41.89 33.36 -62.31
N ALA A 3 -41.74 33.43 -60.98
CA ALA A 3 -42.55 34.24 -60.04
C ALA A 3 -43.96 33.68 -59.78
N ALA A 4 -44.27 33.38 -58.51
CA ALA A 4 -45.53 33.80 -57.88
C ALA A 4 -45.55 33.47 -56.38
N LYS A 5 -45.53 34.52 -55.55
CA LYS A 5 -46.10 34.57 -54.20
C LYS A 5 -47.59 34.24 -54.26
N ARG A 6 -48.11 33.48 -53.29
CA ARG A 6 -49.43 33.76 -52.69
C ARG A 6 -49.42 33.52 -51.18
N VAL A 7 -49.84 34.57 -50.50
CA VAL A 7 -50.21 34.68 -49.09
C VAL A 7 -51.67 34.27 -48.95
N LEU A 8 -52.06 33.58 -47.87
CA LEU A 8 -53.14 33.95 -46.93
C LEU A 8 -53.38 32.84 -45.86
N PRO A 9 -53.93 33.20 -44.68
CA PRO A 9 -53.95 32.42 -43.43
C PRO A 9 -55.40 31.98 -43.06
N PRO A 10 -55.80 31.95 -41.78
CA PRO A 10 -55.54 30.96 -40.74
C PRO A 10 -56.82 30.14 -40.42
N PHE A 11 -56.70 28.90 -39.92
CA PHE A 11 -57.84 28.23 -39.29
C PHE A 11 -57.47 27.58 -37.96
N TYR A 12 -58.30 27.93 -36.98
CA TYR A 12 -58.28 27.56 -35.58
C TYR A 12 -58.74 26.10 -35.35
N HIS A 13 -58.44 25.61 -34.15
CA HIS A 13 -58.93 24.39 -33.48
C HIS A 13 -58.38 23.03 -33.93
N ARG A 14 -57.58 22.39 -33.05
CA ARG A 14 -58.12 21.40 -32.10
C ARG A 14 -57.07 21.00 -31.07
N ARG A 15 -57.42 21.19 -29.79
CA ARG A 15 -56.78 20.52 -28.65
C ARG A 15 -56.90 19.01 -28.84
N SER A 16 -55.77 18.31 -28.81
CA SER A 16 -55.71 16.91 -28.38
C SER A 16 -54.46 16.76 -27.50
N ARG A 17 -54.70 16.45 -26.23
CA ARG A 17 -53.70 16.32 -25.17
C ARG A 17 -52.72 15.21 -25.53
N LEU A 18 -51.49 15.59 -25.88
CA LEU A 18 -50.38 14.64 -25.91
C LEU A 18 -49.95 14.39 -24.46
N LEU A 19 -50.05 13.13 -24.07
CA LEU A 19 -49.56 12.59 -22.81
C LEU A 19 -48.04 12.74 -22.73
N LEU A 20 -47.56 13.86 -22.19
CA LEU A 20 -46.21 13.98 -21.65
C LEU A 20 -46.18 13.34 -20.25
N ARG A 21 -46.13 12.01 -20.22
CA ARG A 21 -45.70 11.25 -19.05
C ARG A 21 -44.20 11.02 -19.16
N THR A 22 -43.42 12.09 -18.98
CA THR A 22 -41.99 12.00 -18.66
C THR A 22 -41.82 12.14 -17.15
N GLY A 23 -42.07 11.03 -16.44
CA GLY A 23 -41.68 10.89 -15.05
C GLY A 23 -40.16 10.80 -14.93
N HIS A 24 -39.46 11.93 -15.06
CA HIS A 24 -38.12 12.06 -14.51
C HIS A 24 -38.26 12.40 -13.02
N GLY A 25 -38.23 11.37 -12.18
CA GLY A 25 -37.98 11.57 -10.76
C GLY A 25 -36.69 12.37 -10.58
N PRO A 26 -36.59 13.26 -9.57
CA PRO A 26 -35.40 14.06 -9.38
C PRO A 26 -34.23 13.10 -9.14
N ARG A 27 -33.30 13.03 -10.10
CA ARG A 27 -31.98 12.45 -9.87
C ARG A 27 -31.35 13.32 -8.78
N LYS A 28 -31.45 12.88 -7.52
CA LYS A 28 -30.71 13.50 -6.42
C LYS A 28 -29.24 13.50 -6.86
N SER A 29 -28.70 14.69 -7.07
CA SER A 29 -27.31 14.86 -7.44
C SER A 29 -26.46 14.22 -6.34
N LEU A 30 -25.42 13.46 -6.73
CA LEU A 30 -24.44 12.91 -5.78
C LEU A 30 -23.88 13.99 -4.84
N ARG A 31 -23.85 15.25 -5.28
CA ARG A 31 -23.46 16.40 -4.44
C ARG A 31 -24.40 16.58 -3.25
N THR A 32 -25.71 16.48 -3.45
CA THR A 32 -26.72 16.68 -2.39
C THR A 32 -26.66 15.60 -1.32
N VAL A 33 -26.35 14.36 -1.71
CA VAL A 33 -26.20 13.24 -0.76
C VAL A 33 -24.90 13.39 0.05
N PHE A 34 -23.83 13.89 -0.57
CA PHE A 34 -22.57 14.12 0.11
C PHE A 34 -22.65 15.26 1.12
N THR A 35 -23.23 16.42 0.76
CA THR A 35 -23.41 17.52 1.72
C THR A 35 -24.25 17.11 2.92
N SER A 36 -25.36 16.37 2.71
CA SER A 36 -26.21 15.92 3.82
C SER A 36 -25.53 14.97 4.82
N ALA A 37 -24.44 14.30 4.42
CA ALA A 37 -23.69 13.41 5.32
C ALA A 37 -22.52 14.12 6.00
N VAL A 38 -21.95 15.14 5.35
CA VAL A 38 -20.79 15.88 5.86
C VAL A 38 -21.20 16.91 6.91
N GLU A 39 -22.33 17.58 6.72
CA GLU A 39 -22.81 18.65 7.59
C GLU A 39 -23.04 18.20 9.05
N PRO A 40 -23.72 17.06 9.34
CA PRO A 40 -23.86 16.58 10.72
C PRO A 40 -22.52 16.18 11.36
N LEU A 41 -21.57 15.68 10.57
CA LEU A 41 -20.24 15.30 11.06
C LEU A 41 -19.39 16.54 11.37
N ALA A 42 -19.53 17.59 10.55
CA ALA A 42 -18.88 18.87 10.74
C ALA A 42 -19.41 19.58 12.01
N GLU A 43 -20.73 19.63 12.19
CA GLU A 43 -21.36 20.16 13.40
C GLU A 43 -20.97 19.36 14.64
N GLY A 44 -21.03 18.02 14.57
CA GLY A 44 -20.62 17.17 15.68
C GLY A 44 -19.14 17.32 16.05
N PHE A 45 -18.28 17.61 15.07
CA PHE A 45 -16.87 17.93 15.34
C PHE A 45 -16.72 19.26 16.08
N LEU A 46 -17.46 20.31 15.69
CA LEU A 46 -17.42 21.61 16.35
C LEU A 46 -17.97 21.54 17.78
N ASP A 47 -19.06 20.81 17.98
CA ASP A 47 -19.65 20.58 19.30
C ASP A 47 -18.67 19.79 20.20
N LEU A 48 -18.01 18.76 19.66
CA LEU A 48 -16.95 18.05 20.37
C LEU A 48 -15.79 18.98 20.77
N ALA A 49 -15.39 19.89 19.89
CA ALA A 49 -14.33 20.84 20.19
C ALA A 49 -14.71 21.77 21.37
N LEU A 50 -15.96 22.23 21.42
CA LEU A 50 -16.46 23.13 22.46
C LEU A 50 -16.74 22.41 23.79
N THR A 51 -17.14 21.15 23.75
CA THR A 51 -17.51 20.36 24.94
C THR A 51 -16.30 19.78 25.69
N LEU A 52 -15.16 19.62 25.01
CA LEU A 52 -13.95 19.10 25.64
C LEU A 52 -13.33 20.14 26.60
N PRO A 53 -13.05 19.77 27.87
CA PRO A 53 -12.50 20.69 28.86
C PRO A 53 -11.00 20.89 28.62
N PHE A 54 -10.64 21.65 27.60
CA PHE A 54 -9.25 21.99 27.32
C PHE A 54 -8.78 23.14 28.23
N PRO A 55 -7.52 23.13 28.68
CA PRO A 55 -6.94 24.28 29.36
C PRO A 55 -6.88 25.47 28.41
N SER A 56 -7.10 26.69 28.92
CA SER A 56 -7.12 27.93 28.14
C SER A 56 -5.80 28.25 27.41
N SER A 57 -4.71 27.56 27.76
CA SER A 57 -3.42 27.67 27.08
C SER A 57 -3.36 26.92 25.74
N LEU A 58 -4.28 25.98 25.49
CA LEU A 58 -4.29 25.16 24.28
C LEU A 58 -5.36 25.65 23.29
N PRO A 59 -5.02 25.71 22.01
CA PRO A 59 -5.95 26.17 20.99
C PRO A 59 -6.95 25.05 20.67
N LEU A 60 -8.23 25.41 20.74
CA LEU A 60 -9.36 24.48 20.90
C LEU A 60 -9.52 23.54 19.70
N TYR A 61 -9.59 24.11 18.51
CA TYR A 61 -9.87 23.38 17.27
C TYR A 61 -8.66 22.55 16.85
N SER A 62 -7.45 23.10 16.93
CA SER A 62 -6.21 22.38 16.59
C SER A 62 -5.99 21.18 17.50
N THR A 63 -6.19 21.35 18.81
CA THR A 63 -6.06 20.26 19.77
C THR A 63 -7.12 19.19 19.53
N THR A 64 -8.35 19.59 19.19
CA THR A 64 -9.42 18.66 18.82
C THR A 64 -9.08 17.89 17.55
N ILE A 65 -8.52 18.52 16.51
CA ILE A 65 -8.06 17.84 15.29
C ILE A 65 -7.03 16.77 15.64
N ILE A 66 -6.02 17.10 16.44
CA ILE A 66 -4.96 16.16 16.85
C ILE A 66 -5.56 15.01 17.65
N LEU A 67 -6.39 15.31 18.66
CA LEU A 67 -7.00 14.30 19.51
C LEU A 67 -7.92 13.37 18.71
N PHE A 68 -8.80 13.93 17.89
CA PHE A 68 -9.68 13.17 17.00
C PHE A 68 -8.87 12.25 16.07
N THR A 69 -7.75 12.74 15.55
CA THR A 69 -6.83 11.93 14.73
C THR A 69 -6.29 10.75 15.52
N VAL A 70 -5.78 10.98 16.73
CA VAL A 70 -5.20 9.93 17.57
C VAL A 70 -6.26 8.91 17.99
N VAL A 71 -7.42 9.36 18.46
CA VAL A 71 -8.51 8.49 18.91
C VAL A 71 -9.06 7.65 17.75
N SER A 72 -9.32 8.27 16.60
CA SER A 72 -9.83 7.55 15.42
C SER A 72 -8.81 6.53 14.90
N ARG A 73 -7.51 6.86 14.92
CA ARG A 73 -6.44 5.93 14.58
C ARG A 73 -6.36 4.76 15.58
N LEU A 74 -6.44 5.02 16.87
CA LEU A 74 -6.44 4.00 17.91
C LEU A 74 -7.66 3.08 17.82
N ALA A 75 -8.85 3.62 17.59
CA ALA A 75 -10.08 2.85 17.52
C ALA A 75 -10.16 1.97 16.26
N PHE A 76 -9.84 2.54 15.09
CA PHE A 76 -10.07 1.87 13.81
C PHE A 76 -8.82 1.22 13.23
N THR A 77 -7.67 1.88 13.31
CA THR A 77 -6.47 1.44 12.55
C THR A 77 -5.56 0.53 13.35
N VAL A 78 -5.41 0.73 14.66
CA VAL A 78 -4.47 -0.04 15.49
C VAL A 78 -4.89 -1.51 15.65
N PRO A 79 -6.15 -1.88 15.96
CA PRO A 79 -6.55 -3.28 16.09
C PRO A 79 -6.31 -4.07 14.81
N ILE A 80 -6.59 -3.43 13.67
CA ILE A 80 -6.41 -3.99 12.33
C ILE A 80 -4.92 -4.16 12.02
N SER A 81 -4.11 -3.17 12.40
CA SER A 81 -2.66 -3.23 12.20
C SER A 81 -2.00 -4.31 13.06
N ILE A 82 -2.45 -4.49 14.31
CA ILE A 82 -2.00 -5.59 15.19
C ILE A 82 -2.36 -6.95 14.57
N TRP A 83 -3.60 -7.09 14.08
CA TRP A 83 -4.05 -8.30 13.41
C TRP A 83 -3.20 -8.62 12.17
N ALA A 84 -2.92 -7.61 11.34
CA ALA A 84 -2.11 -7.75 10.14
C ALA A 84 -0.66 -8.14 10.49
N GLN A 85 -0.09 -7.52 11.52
CA GLN A 85 1.26 -7.81 11.99
C GLN A 85 1.37 -9.23 12.55
N ARG A 86 0.39 -9.71 13.32
CA ARG A 86 0.35 -11.10 13.79
C ARG A 86 0.34 -12.09 12.62
N ARG A 87 -0.39 -11.79 11.53
CA ARG A 87 -0.37 -12.61 10.31
C ARG A 87 0.99 -12.58 9.61
N LYS A 88 1.62 -11.41 9.50
CA LYS A 88 2.97 -11.27 8.94
C LYS A 88 3.98 -12.11 9.74
N CYS A 89 3.95 -12.04 11.07
CA CYS A 89 4.79 -12.88 11.93
C CYS A 89 4.55 -14.36 11.65
N ARG A 90 3.30 -14.86 11.60
CA ARG A 90 3.04 -16.28 11.29
C ARG A 90 3.62 -16.73 9.95
N VAL A 91 3.60 -15.87 8.93
CA VAL A 91 4.21 -16.19 7.63
C VAL A 91 5.72 -16.32 7.76
N GLN A 92 6.38 -15.36 8.41
CA GLN A 92 7.84 -15.37 8.57
C GLN A 92 8.32 -16.48 9.52
N GLU A 93 7.53 -16.79 10.54
CA GLU A 93 7.95 -17.70 11.61
C GLU A 93 7.61 -19.16 11.32
N ILE A 94 6.58 -19.43 10.51
CA ILE A 94 6.09 -20.80 10.25
C ILE A 94 6.23 -21.14 8.77
N VAL A 95 5.67 -20.31 7.89
CA VAL A 95 5.56 -20.65 6.47
C VAL A 95 6.91 -20.59 5.75
N GLU A 96 7.68 -19.53 5.96
CA GLU A 96 9.01 -19.35 5.35
C GLU A 96 10.01 -20.46 5.75
N PRO A 97 10.25 -20.76 7.03
CA PRO A 97 11.21 -21.80 7.40
C PRO A 97 10.76 -23.20 6.99
N THR A 98 9.45 -23.48 7.01
CA THR A 98 8.92 -24.77 6.52
C THR A 98 9.18 -24.95 5.03
N LEU A 99 9.07 -23.87 4.25
CA LEU A 99 9.41 -23.91 2.81
C LEU A 99 10.91 -24.07 2.58
N GLU A 100 11.75 -23.37 3.34
CA GLU A 100 13.22 -23.50 3.26
C GLU A 100 13.66 -24.93 3.61
N ALA A 101 13.03 -25.57 4.62
CA ALA A 101 13.31 -26.95 5.00
C ALA A 101 12.80 -27.99 3.98
N MET A 102 11.73 -27.70 3.23
CA MET A 102 11.19 -28.58 2.19
C MET A 102 11.96 -28.47 0.86
N GLU A 103 12.64 -27.35 0.61
CA GLU A 103 13.36 -27.10 -0.63
C GLU A 103 14.37 -28.22 -1.03
N PRO A 104 15.24 -28.74 -0.14
CA PRO A 104 16.17 -29.81 -0.50
C PRO A 104 15.46 -31.11 -0.90
N LYS A 105 14.41 -31.52 -0.18
CA LYS A 105 13.65 -32.74 -0.50
C LYS A 105 12.95 -32.63 -1.85
N LEU A 106 12.37 -31.47 -2.12
CA LEU A 106 11.71 -31.20 -3.40
C LEU A 106 12.71 -31.14 -4.57
N ARG A 107 13.96 -30.72 -4.32
CA ARG A 107 15.04 -30.76 -5.32
C ARG A 107 15.36 -32.21 -5.69
N GLU A 108 15.49 -33.09 -4.71
CA GLU A 108 15.79 -34.51 -4.93
C GLU A 108 14.66 -35.20 -5.71
N GLU A 109 13.41 -35.00 -5.29
CA GLU A 109 12.23 -35.56 -5.95
C GLU A 109 12.11 -35.10 -7.42
N ILE A 110 12.36 -33.81 -7.70
CA ILE A 110 12.32 -33.30 -9.07
C ILE A 110 13.46 -33.85 -9.92
N LEU A 111 14.64 -34.06 -9.34
CA LEU A 111 15.76 -34.67 -10.07
C LEU A 111 15.45 -36.13 -10.42
N GLN A 112 14.87 -36.90 -9.50
CA GLN A 112 14.42 -38.28 -9.76
C GLN A 112 13.34 -38.32 -10.84
N ASN A 113 12.28 -37.52 -10.72
CA ASN A 113 11.23 -37.44 -11.72
C ASN A 113 11.76 -37.04 -13.11
N MET A 114 12.78 -36.17 -13.17
CA MET A 114 13.41 -35.81 -14.45
C MET A 114 14.28 -36.92 -15.05
N GLN A 115 14.87 -37.78 -14.22
CA GLN A 115 15.59 -38.97 -14.67
C GLN A 115 14.60 -40.01 -15.22
N GLU A 116 13.49 -40.24 -14.52
CA GLU A 116 12.43 -41.17 -14.92
C GLU A 116 11.71 -40.72 -16.20
N ASP A 117 11.40 -39.42 -16.32
CA ASP A 117 10.81 -38.81 -17.52
C ASP A 117 11.72 -38.91 -18.76
N GLY A 118 12.97 -39.41 -18.62
CA GLY A 118 13.97 -39.41 -19.69
C GLY A 118 14.37 -38.01 -20.13
N THR A 119 14.11 -36.98 -19.31
CA THR A 119 14.40 -35.57 -19.65
C THR A 119 15.91 -35.39 -19.88
N PHE A 120 16.72 -36.17 -19.17
CA PHE A 120 18.18 -36.20 -19.27
C PHE A 120 18.72 -37.17 -20.35
N ASN A 121 17.95 -37.52 -21.38
CA ASN A 121 18.50 -38.27 -22.51
C ASN A 121 19.48 -37.40 -23.30
N VAL A 122 20.78 -37.73 -23.18
CA VAL A 122 21.89 -37.07 -23.86
C VAL A 122 22.60 -38.11 -24.72
N SER A 123 22.79 -37.82 -26.01
CA SER A 123 23.59 -38.66 -26.89
C SER A 123 25.05 -38.71 -26.41
N TYR A 124 25.70 -39.87 -26.53
CA TYR A 124 27.10 -40.05 -26.12
C TYR A 124 28.03 -39.05 -26.85
N GLU A 125 27.73 -38.78 -28.12
CA GLU A 125 28.48 -37.83 -28.95
C GLU A 125 28.32 -36.38 -28.45
N ASP A 126 27.11 -36.00 -28.02
CA ASP A 126 26.81 -34.70 -27.43
C ASP A 126 27.43 -34.51 -26.04
N TYR A 127 27.61 -35.60 -25.29
CA TYR A 127 28.23 -35.56 -23.97
C TYR A 127 29.75 -35.31 -24.03
N ASN A 128 30.44 -35.92 -25.00
CA ASN A 128 31.89 -35.77 -25.16
C ASN A 128 32.29 -34.38 -25.68
N ASN A 129 31.37 -33.66 -26.33
CA ASN A 129 31.62 -32.28 -26.76
C ASN A 129 31.50 -31.29 -25.59
N LYS A 130 32.61 -30.67 -25.19
CA LYS A 130 32.70 -29.70 -24.09
C LYS A 130 31.72 -28.52 -24.25
N LYS A 131 31.50 -28.02 -25.48
CA LYS A 131 30.58 -26.90 -25.74
C LYS A 131 29.13 -27.33 -25.57
N THR A 132 28.77 -28.50 -26.11
CA THR A 132 27.42 -29.07 -26.03
C THR A 132 27.06 -29.44 -24.58
N ARG A 133 28.00 -30.01 -23.82
CA ARG A 133 27.84 -30.30 -22.39
C ARG A 133 27.53 -29.05 -21.56
N ALA A 134 28.24 -27.95 -21.82
CA ALA A 134 27.98 -26.68 -21.14
C ALA A 134 26.57 -26.14 -21.44
N ALA A 135 26.17 -26.17 -22.71
CA ALA A 135 24.83 -25.74 -23.14
C ALA A 135 23.71 -26.62 -22.54
N LEU A 136 23.88 -27.94 -22.52
CA LEU A 136 22.95 -28.89 -21.89
C LEU A 136 22.81 -28.64 -20.39
N SER A 137 23.92 -28.45 -19.68
CA SER A 137 23.90 -28.16 -18.24
C SER A 137 23.09 -26.89 -17.91
N LEU A 138 23.19 -25.86 -18.76
CA LEU A 138 22.43 -24.62 -18.61
C LEU A 138 20.93 -24.83 -18.93
N LYS A 139 20.63 -25.57 -20.00
CA LYS A 139 19.26 -25.93 -20.40
C LYS A 139 18.55 -26.68 -19.28
N TYR A 140 19.15 -27.76 -18.77
CA TYR A 140 18.60 -28.51 -17.65
C TYR A 140 18.49 -27.64 -16.40
N LYS A 141 19.47 -26.75 -16.17
CA LYS A 141 19.40 -25.75 -15.10
C LYS A 141 18.16 -24.86 -15.16
N GLY A 142 17.83 -24.37 -16.35
CA GLY A 142 16.61 -23.59 -16.57
C GLY A 142 15.33 -24.40 -16.33
N ILE A 143 15.28 -25.66 -16.76
CA ILE A 143 14.08 -26.50 -16.63
C ILE A 143 13.84 -26.87 -15.15
N TRP A 144 14.88 -27.32 -14.43
CA TRP A 144 14.71 -27.75 -13.03
C TRP A 144 14.40 -26.58 -12.10
N THR A 145 15.04 -25.43 -12.29
CA THR A 145 14.73 -24.22 -11.50
C THR A 145 13.29 -23.73 -11.74
N LYS A 146 12.77 -23.84 -12.96
CA LYS A 146 11.36 -23.54 -13.26
C LYS A 146 10.40 -24.52 -12.55
N ARG A 147 10.67 -25.83 -12.61
CA ARG A 147 9.82 -26.85 -11.95
C ARG A 147 9.79 -26.65 -10.43
N ILE A 148 10.95 -26.43 -9.80
CA ILE A 148 11.02 -26.14 -8.36
C ILE A 148 10.22 -24.90 -7.98
N ARG A 149 10.41 -23.78 -8.71
CA ARG A 149 9.68 -22.54 -8.41
C ARG A 149 8.18 -22.74 -8.49
N LYS A 150 7.70 -23.52 -9.46
CA LYS A 150 6.28 -23.85 -9.61
C LYS A 150 5.77 -24.66 -8.42
N MET A 151 6.49 -25.72 -8.04
CA MET A 151 6.12 -26.58 -6.90
C MET A 151 6.18 -25.84 -5.56
N LEU A 152 7.24 -25.06 -5.32
CA LEU A 152 7.34 -24.20 -4.14
C LEU A 152 6.22 -23.15 -4.08
N ALA A 153 5.83 -22.57 -5.22
CA ALA A 153 4.71 -21.62 -5.27
C ALA A 153 3.37 -22.28 -4.89
N VAL A 154 3.12 -23.51 -5.37
CA VAL A 154 1.94 -24.30 -5.01
C VAL A 154 1.97 -24.63 -3.52
N ARG A 155 3.09 -25.14 -3.01
CA ARG A 155 3.23 -25.50 -1.60
C ARG A 155 3.11 -24.28 -0.69
N ARG A 156 3.69 -23.14 -1.08
CA ARG A 156 3.52 -21.86 -0.38
C ARG A 156 2.05 -21.47 -0.29
N LYS A 157 1.31 -21.56 -1.39
CA LYS A 157 -0.13 -21.25 -1.41
C LYS A 157 -0.92 -22.17 -0.47
N GLN A 158 -0.55 -23.46 -0.41
CA GLN A 158 -1.17 -24.42 0.49
C GLN A 158 -0.87 -24.10 1.95
N LEU A 159 0.40 -23.87 2.32
CA LEU A 159 0.77 -23.49 3.70
C LEU A 159 0.11 -22.19 4.14
N LEU A 160 0.01 -21.19 3.24
CA LEU A 160 -0.72 -19.95 3.52
C LEU A 160 -2.22 -20.19 3.74
N ARG A 161 -2.80 -21.21 3.11
CA ARG A 161 -4.20 -21.60 3.32
C ARG A 161 -4.37 -22.35 4.64
N GLU A 162 -3.48 -23.29 4.95
CA GLU A 162 -3.48 -24.08 6.20
C GLU A 162 -3.32 -23.17 7.44
N HIS A 163 -2.41 -22.21 7.39
CA HIS A 163 -2.19 -21.25 8.49
C HIS A 163 -3.08 -20.00 8.45
N ASN A 164 -4.08 -19.94 7.55
CA ASN A 164 -4.99 -18.80 7.42
C ASN A 164 -4.29 -17.44 7.24
N CYS A 165 -3.22 -17.42 6.44
CA CYS A 165 -2.39 -16.26 6.14
C CYS A 165 -2.50 -15.82 4.68
N ARG A 166 -3.73 -15.60 4.19
CA ARG A 166 -3.92 -15.14 2.80
C ARG A 166 -3.29 -13.76 2.59
N PRO A 167 -2.38 -13.60 1.61
CA PRO A 167 -1.58 -12.39 1.45
C PRO A 167 -2.41 -11.19 0.98
N LEU A 168 -3.32 -11.37 0.02
CA LEU A 168 -4.15 -10.29 -0.51
C LEU A 168 -4.97 -9.58 0.59
N GLY A 169 -5.63 -10.36 1.45
CA GLY A 169 -6.38 -9.80 2.55
C GLY A 169 -5.52 -9.12 3.62
N THR A 170 -4.24 -9.47 3.72
CA THR A 170 -3.34 -8.87 4.73
C THR A 170 -2.74 -7.53 4.24
N TYR A 171 -2.48 -7.40 2.94
CA TYR A 171 -1.94 -6.17 2.35
C TYR A 171 -3.00 -5.12 2.00
N LEU A 172 -4.20 -5.55 1.59
CA LEU A 172 -5.25 -4.61 1.18
C LEU A 172 -6.03 -4.03 2.37
N LEU A 173 -6.10 -4.76 3.49
CA LEU A 173 -6.92 -4.34 4.63
C LEU A 173 -6.50 -3.00 5.25
N PRO A 174 -5.21 -2.67 5.42
CA PRO A 174 -4.80 -1.33 5.86
C PRO A 174 -5.28 -0.24 4.90
N ILE A 175 -5.21 -0.46 3.58
CA ILE A 175 -5.63 0.53 2.58
C ILE A 175 -7.15 0.75 2.67
N ILE A 176 -7.92 -0.34 2.73
CA ILE A 176 -9.39 -0.31 2.78
C ILE A 176 -9.89 0.42 4.03
N THR A 177 -9.18 0.28 5.15
CA THR A 177 -9.61 0.83 6.44
C THR A 177 -9.11 2.26 6.66
N GLN A 178 -7.93 2.60 6.16
CA GLN A 178 -7.34 3.92 6.31
C GLN A 178 -7.89 4.94 5.32
N LEU A 179 -8.17 4.53 4.07
CA LEU A 179 -8.56 5.47 3.01
C LEU A 179 -9.90 6.16 3.28
N PRO A 180 -10.98 5.47 3.74
CA PRO A 180 -12.25 6.12 4.06
C PRO A 180 -12.11 7.13 5.19
N LEU A 181 -11.38 6.79 6.25
CA LEU A 181 -11.12 7.68 7.38
C LEU A 181 -10.28 8.89 6.96
N PHE A 182 -9.29 8.66 6.10
CA PHE A 182 -8.45 9.72 5.54
C PHE A 182 -9.25 10.70 4.67
N VAL A 183 -10.00 10.19 3.70
CA VAL A 183 -10.80 11.01 2.79
C VAL A 183 -11.95 11.68 3.52
N GLY A 184 -12.66 10.96 4.39
CA GLY A 184 -13.77 11.49 5.18
C GLY A 184 -13.34 12.67 6.06
N SER A 185 -12.25 12.51 6.82
CA SER A 185 -11.74 13.60 7.67
C SER A 185 -11.25 14.78 6.84
N THR A 186 -10.62 14.53 5.69
CA THR A 186 -10.18 15.59 4.76
C THR A 186 -11.37 16.39 4.21
N ILE A 187 -12.47 15.71 3.85
CA ILE A 187 -13.68 16.38 3.34
C ILE A 187 -14.35 17.19 4.45
N VAL A 188 -14.51 16.62 5.65
CA VAL A 188 -15.13 17.31 6.80
C VAL A 188 -14.34 18.55 7.18
N LEU A 189 -13.01 18.43 7.35
CA LEU A 189 -12.16 19.56 7.70
C LEU A 189 -12.07 20.60 6.56
N GLY A 190 -12.03 20.15 5.32
CA GLY A 190 -12.07 21.05 4.16
C GLY A 190 -13.38 21.81 4.05
N HIS A 191 -14.51 21.19 4.43
CA HIS A 191 -15.81 21.86 4.49
C HIS A 191 -15.87 22.87 5.65
N LEU A 192 -15.37 22.49 6.83
CA LEU A 192 -15.25 23.38 7.99
C LEU A 192 -14.33 24.58 7.73
N SER A 193 -13.38 24.49 6.80
CA SER A 193 -12.53 25.62 6.41
C SER A 193 -13.19 26.59 5.42
N GLN A 194 -14.43 26.38 5.00
CA GLN A 194 -15.14 27.31 4.11
C GLN A 194 -15.67 28.51 4.91
N SER A 195 -15.30 29.73 4.50
CA SER A 195 -15.73 30.95 5.19
C SER A 195 -17.25 31.20 5.06
N PRO A 196 -17.91 31.76 6.09
CA PRO A 196 -17.39 32.11 7.41
C PRO A 196 -17.21 30.88 8.32
N THR A 197 -16.07 30.78 9.01
CA THR A 197 -15.74 29.62 9.86
C THR A 197 -15.12 30.02 11.19
N PRO A 198 -15.40 29.30 12.29
CA PRO A 198 -14.69 29.50 13.56
C PRO A 198 -13.19 29.19 13.48
N PHE A 199 -12.74 28.48 12.44
CA PHE A 199 -11.31 28.20 12.21
C PHE A 199 -10.48 29.45 11.91
N ASP A 200 -11.11 30.57 11.57
CA ASP A 200 -10.44 31.86 11.38
C ASP A 200 -10.00 32.52 12.68
N LEU A 201 -10.55 32.08 13.82
CA LEU A 201 -10.29 32.68 15.12
C LEU A 201 -9.03 32.13 15.81
N GLU A 202 -8.43 31.06 15.26
CA GLU A 202 -7.36 30.32 15.91
C GLU A 202 -6.11 30.25 15.04
N SER A 203 -4.97 30.56 15.65
CA SER A 203 -3.64 30.32 15.09
C SER A 203 -2.96 29.18 15.85
N PHE A 204 -2.22 28.34 15.13
CA PHE A 204 -1.52 27.20 15.73
C PHE A 204 -0.22 26.88 15.02
N LEU A 205 0.87 26.81 15.79
CA LEU A 205 2.24 26.61 15.29
C LEU A 205 2.61 27.64 14.22
N MET A 206 2.66 27.21 12.95
CA MET A 206 3.01 28.03 11.79
C MET A 206 1.77 28.56 11.04
N LEU A 207 0.57 28.10 11.42
CA LEU A 207 -0.69 28.51 10.81
C LEU A 207 -1.18 29.82 11.42
N THR A 208 -1.41 30.82 10.57
CA THR A 208 -2.06 32.07 10.96
C THR A 208 -3.57 31.92 11.17
N SER A 209 -4.19 31.00 10.43
CA SER A 209 -5.59 30.57 10.53
C SER A 209 -5.68 29.11 10.07
N LEU A 210 -6.63 28.34 10.62
CA LEU A 210 -6.88 26.96 10.20
C LEU A 210 -7.66 26.86 8.87
N SER A 211 -8.34 27.92 8.45
CA SER A 211 -9.11 27.93 7.20
C SER A 211 -8.23 28.16 5.96
N VAL A 212 -7.11 28.86 6.15
CA VAL A 212 -6.20 29.27 5.07
C VAL A 212 -5.06 28.26 4.94
N ALA A 213 -4.51 28.13 3.74
CA ALA A 213 -3.31 27.35 3.51
C ALA A 213 -2.10 27.90 4.30
N ASP A 214 -1.16 27.04 4.66
CA ASP A 214 0.07 27.43 5.37
C ASP A 214 0.91 28.38 4.51
N ARG A 215 1.05 29.63 4.96
CA ARG A 215 1.81 30.66 4.23
C ARG A 215 3.32 30.41 4.25
N THR A 216 3.81 29.66 5.23
CA THR A 216 5.23 29.38 5.41
C THR A 216 5.66 28.10 4.69
N ASP A 217 4.72 27.30 4.20
CA ASP A 217 4.91 25.96 3.64
C ASP A 217 5.68 24.98 4.55
N MET A 218 5.85 25.32 5.83
CA MET A 218 6.61 24.51 6.77
C MET A 218 5.88 23.22 7.13
N LEU A 219 4.55 23.27 7.35
CA LEU A 219 3.76 22.08 7.64
C LEU A 219 3.69 21.11 6.43
N PRO A 220 3.47 21.57 5.19
CA PRO A 220 3.66 20.75 3.99
C PRO A 220 5.04 20.08 3.92
N ILE A 221 6.13 20.80 4.20
CA ILE A 221 7.49 20.23 4.19
C ILE A 221 7.64 19.15 5.28
N ILE A 222 7.21 19.45 6.51
CA ILE A 222 7.21 18.48 7.62
C ILE A 222 6.41 17.24 7.25
N LEU A 223 5.25 17.40 6.64
CA LEU A 223 4.43 16.28 6.15
C LEU A 223 5.19 15.44 5.11
N GLY A 224 5.86 16.08 4.15
CA GLY A 224 6.72 15.41 3.18
C GLY A 224 7.82 14.59 3.86
N CYS A 225 8.53 15.16 4.83
CA CYS A 225 9.56 14.49 5.60
C CYS A 225 9.00 13.30 6.41
N LEU A 226 7.87 13.48 7.10
CA LEU A 226 7.21 12.41 7.86
C LEU A 226 6.74 11.27 6.95
N THR A 227 6.20 11.58 5.78
CA THR A 227 5.79 10.53 4.83
C THR A 227 6.98 9.79 4.24
N LEU A 228 8.07 10.49 3.92
CA LEU A 228 9.32 9.86 3.50
C LEU A 228 9.91 8.97 4.61
N ALA A 229 9.91 9.43 5.86
CA ALA A 229 10.35 8.66 7.01
C ALA A 229 9.50 7.38 7.17
N ASN A 230 8.18 7.47 6.99
CA ASN A 230 7.29 6.31 6.98
C ASN A 230 7.67 5.29 5.88
N VAL A 231 8.05 5.75 4.68
CA VAL A 231 8.49 4.86 3.59
C VAL A 231 9.81 4.15 3.94
N GLU A 232 10.74 4.86 4.58
CA GLU A 232 12.06 4.32 4.94
C GLU A 232 12.07 3.50 6.23
N SER A 233 11.07 3.65 7.09
CA SER A 233 10.94 2.94 8.37
C SER A 233 11.16 1.43 8.26
N SER A 234 10.69 0.82 7.18
CA SER A 234 10.87 -0.62 6.88
C SER A 234 12.33 -1.09 6.84
N ASN A 235 13.29 -0.18 6.66
CA ASN A 235 14.71 -0.49 6.64
C ASN A 235 15.40 -0.25 8.01
N TRP A 236 14.76 0.44 8.97
CA TRP A 236 15.41 0.91 10.20
C TRP A 236 15.80 -0.23 11.15
N PHE A 237 14.97 -1.26 11.25
CA PHE A 237 15.20 -2.39 12.15
C PHE A 237 15.65 -3.67 11.43
N MET A 238 16.39 -3.55 10.31
CA MET A 238 16.88 -4.71 9.57
C MET A 238 18.04 -5.42 10.29
N THR A 239 17.82 -6.68 10.63
CA THR A 239 18.82 -7.62 11.13
C THR A 239 19.92 -7.84 10.09
N GLU A 240 21.15 -8.16 10.51
CA GLU A 240 22.28 -8.41 9.59
C GLU A 240 21.98 -9.51 8.56
N ALA A 241 21.25 -10.55 8.98
CA ALA A 241 20.79 -11.61 8.10
C ALA A 241 19.91 -11.07 6.96
N ASP A 242 18.99 -10.15 7.26
CA ASP A 242 18.12 -9.52 6.28
C ASP A 242 18.88 -8.60 5.33
N ARG A 243 19.88 -7.86 5.85
CA ARG A 243 20.79 -7.06 5.01
C ARG A 243 21.58 -7.93 4.04
N ARG A 244 22.09 -9.08 4.50
CA ARG A 244 22.79 -10.06 3.64
C ARG A 244 21.85 -10.62 2.57
N LYS A 245 20.63 -11.03 2.94
CA LYS A 245 19.61 -11.50 1.98
C LYS A 245 19.29 -10.44 0.93
N LYS A 246 19.14 -9.17 1.33
CA LYS A 246 18.89 -8.05 0.42
C LYS A 246 20.07 -7.79 -0.52
N ALA A 247 21.29 -7.72 0.00
CA ALA A 247 22.50 -7.54 -0.80
C ALA A 247 22.69 -8.67 -1.84
N MET A 248 22.42 -9.93 -1.46
CA MET A 248 22.44 -11.05 -2.40
C MET A 248 21.36 -10.94 -3.48
N ALA A 249 20.17 -10.46 -3.13
CA ALA A 249 19.08 -10.25 -4.09
C ALA A 249 19.40 -9.11 -5.07
N ASP A 250 20.06 -8.04 -4.60
CA ASP A 250 20.50 -6.92 -5.44
C ASP A 250 21.62 -7.34 -6.40
N ALA A 251 22.63 -8.06 -5.91
CA ALA A 251 23.69 -8.61 -6.77
C ALA A 251 23.16 -9.59 -7.82
N ARG A 252 22.13 -10.39 -7.50
CA ARG A 252 21.46 -11.28 -8.47
C ARG A 252 20.72 -10.49 -9.56
N PHE A 253 20.05 -9.42 -9.17
CA PHE A 253 19.33 -8.57 -10.11
C PHE A 253 20.28 -7.82 -11.03
N GLU A 254 21.36 -7.25 -10.52
CA GLU A 254 22.38 -6.61 -11.36
C GLU A 254 22.95 -7.57 -12.41
N LYS A 255 23.15 -8.84 -12.04
CA LYS A 255 23.58 -9.88 -13.00
C LYS A 255 22.50 -10.16 -14.05
N ALA A 256 21.23 -10.19 -13.66
CA ALA A 256 20.12 -10.39 -14.60
C ALA A 256 19.96 -9.20 -15.57
N VAL A 257 20.11 -7.96 -15.08
CA VAL A 257 20.10 -6.75 -15.92
C VAL A 257 21.27 -6.77 -16.90
N ARG A 258 22.49 -7.10 -16.43
CA ARG A 258 23.66 -7.26 -17.31
C ARG A 258 23.50 -8.36 -18.36
N ALA A 259 22.74 -9.41 -18.03
CA ALA A 259 22.40 -10.48 -18.96
C ALA A 259 21.21 -10.15 -19.89
N ASN A 260 20.69 -8.91 -19.85
CA ASN A 260 19.50 -8.48 -20.59
C ASN A 260 18.22 -9.28 -20.27
N GLU A 261 18.20 -10.02 -19.16
CA GLU A 261 17.04 -10.74 -18.63
C GLU A 261 16.24 -9.82 -17.71
N PHE A 262 15.77 -8.69 -18.23
CA PHE A 262 15.04 -7.72 -17.43
C PHE A 262 13.67 -8.27 -17.01
N ARG A 263 13.55 -8.72 -15.75
CA ARG A 263 12.27 -9.08 -15.14
C ARG A 263 11.77 -7.91 -14.32
N TYR A 264 10.61 -7.40 -14.68
CA TYR A 264 9.95 -6.32 -13.96
C TYR A 264 9.48 -6.82 -12.58
N GLU A 265 10.24 -6.49 -11.54
CA GLU A 265 9.86 -6.76 -10.15
C GLU A 265 9.13 -5.54 -9.59
N TRP A 266 7.79 -5.61 -9.52
CA TRP A 266 6.94 -4.53 -8.98
C TRP A 266 7.44 -4.01 -7.62
N SER A 267 7.94 -4.89 -6.75
CA SER A 267 8.47 -4.53 -5.44
C SER A 267 9.63 -3.54 -5.46
N ARG A 268 10.43 -3.50 -6.54
CA ARG A 268 11.60 -2.61 -6.65
C ARG A 268 11.22 -1.19 -7.06
N LEU A 269 10.08 -1.00 -7.73
CA LEU A 269 9.61 0.32 -8.17
C LEU A 269 8.70 0.99 -7.14
N VAL A 270 8.07 0.20 -6.26
CA VAL A 270 7.20 0.73 -5.20
C VAL A 270 7.96 1.70 -4.30
N LYS A 271 9.17 1.38 -3.83
CA LYS A 271 9.91 2.28 -2.91
C LYS A 271 10.27 3.61 -3.57
N PRO A 272 10.95 3.66 -4.73
CA PRO A 272 11.18 4.92 -5.44
C PRO A 272 9.89 5.69 -5.73
N ALA A 273 8.84 5.03 -6.19
CA ALA A 273 7.55 5.67 -6.45
C ALA A 273 6.95 6.31 -5.18
N LEU A 274 7.03 5.63 -4.04
CA LEU A 274 6.56 6.17 -2.75
C LEU A 274 7.42 7.35 -2.26
N ARG A 275 8.73 7.36 -2.55
CA ARG A 275 9.59 8.52 -2.26
C ARG A 275 9.16 9.73 -3.10
N PHE A 276 8.94 9.54 -4.40
CA PHE A 276 8.41 10.60 -5.25
C PHE A 276 7.00 11.05 -4.82
N ALA A 277 6.13 10.12 -4.43
CA ALA A 277 4.82 10.44 -3.89
C ALA A 277 4.90 11.28 -2.60
N SER A 278 5.93 11.07 -1.77
CA SER A 278 6.16 11.86 -0.56
C SER A 278 6.51 13.32 -0.90
N VAL A 279 7.31 13.55 -1.95
CA VAL A 279 7.59 14.90 -2.47
C VAL A 279 6.35 15.52 -3.11
N GLY A 280 5.63 14.77 -3.96
CA GLY A 280 4.39 15.25 -4.59
C GLY A 280 3.30 15.62 -3.57
N ARG A 281 3.28 14.95 -2.42
CA ARG A 281 2.37 15.27 -1.31
C ARG A 281 2.61 16.66 -0.73
N ILE A 282 3.84 17.17 -0.76
CA ILE A 282 4.16 18.54 -0.32
C ILE A 282 3.39 19.53 -1.20
N CYS A 283 3.51 19.41 -2.53
CA CYS A 283 2.82 20.30 -3.47
C CYS A 283 1.30 20.28 -3.29
N ILE A 284 0.72 19.08 -3.03
CA ILE A 284 -0.72 18.97 -2.76
C ILE A 284 -1.06 19.65 -1.43
N ALA A 285 -0.25 19.46 -0.39
CA ALA A 285 -0.51 20.03 0.93
C ALA A 285 -0.46 21.57 0.94
N CYS A 286 0.38 22.20 0.10
CA CYS A 286 0.41 23.65 -0.07
C CYS A 286 -0.92 24.24 -0.57
N LEU A 287 -1.75 23.44 -1.25
CA LEU A 287 -3.02 23.90 -1.85
C LEU A 287 -4.23 23.72 -0.93
N VAL A 288 -4.04 23.08 0.22
CA VAL A 288 -5.12 22.62 1.08
C VAL A 288 -5.16 23.47 2.37
N PRO A 289 -6.35 23.70 2.97
CA PRO A 289 -6.46 24.43 4.23
C PRO A 289 -5.58 23.89 5.36
N GLY A 290 -5.11 24.77 6.23
CA GLY A 290 -4.26 24.46 7.37
C GLY A 290 -4.84 23.39 8.30
N SER A 291 -6.15 23.38 8.52
CA SER A 291 -6.87 22.36 9.31
C SER A 291 -6.62 20.94 8.79
N VAL A 292 -6.65 20.77 7.46
CA VAL A 292 -6.45 19.48 6.80
C VAL A 292 -4.98 19.10 6.79
N VAL A 293 -4.08 20.07 6.58
CA VAL A 293 -2.63 19.82 6.64
C VAL A 293 -2.23 19.39 8.06
N LEU A 294 -2.77 20.04 9.09
CA LEU A 294 -2.56 19.69 10.49
C LEU A 294 -3.05 18.27 10.78
N TYR A 295 -4.22 17.90 10.27
CA TYR A 295 -4.72 16.52 10.30
C TYR A 295 -3.75 15.55 9.62
N TRP A 296 -3.26 15.88 8.42
CA TRP A 296 -2.32 15.03 7.68
C TRP A 296 -1.00 14.84 8.42
N VAL A 297 -0.44 15.91 9.02
CA VAL A 297 0.81 15.86 9.81
C VAL A 297 0.61 15.01 11.06
N SER A 298 -0.46 15.24 11.82
CA SER A 298 -0.79 14.46 13.03
C SER A 298 -0.95 12.99 12.69
N SER A 299 -1.65 12.70 11.60
CA SER A 299 -1.88 11.35 11.11
C SER A 299 -0.60 10.66 10.63
N ALA A 300 0.29 11.37 9.93
CA ALA A 300 1.55 10.81 9.45
C ALA A 300 2.53 10.55 10.62
N THR A 301 2.52 11.43 11.61
CA THR A 301 3.26 11.28 12.87
C THR A 301 2.80 10.04 13.63
N PHE A 302 1.48 9.88 13.81
CA PHE A 302 0.93 8.68 14.44
C PHE A 302 1.34 7.41 13.69
N GLY A 303 1.23 7.41 12.35
CA GLY A 303 1.65 6.27 11.52
C GLY A 303 3.13 5.91 11.70
N LEU A 304 3.99 6.91 11.84
CA LEU A 304 5.43 6.72 12.05
C LEU A 304 5.70 6.11 13.42
N LEU A 305 5.09 6.64 14.47
CA LEU A 305 5.19 6.10 15.83
C LEU A 305 4.66 4.67 15.89
N GLN A 306 3.50 4.41 15.27
CA GLN A 306 2.92 3.07 15.21
C GLN A 306 3.86 2.08 14.52
N THR A 307 4.45 2.46 13.39
CA THR A 307 5.38 1.61 12.63
C THR A 307 6.66 1.35 13.43
N PHE A 308 7.23 2.40 14.02
CA PHE A 308 8.39 2.29 14.90
C PHE A 308 8.16 1.31 16.05
N VAL A 309 7.02 1.42 16.74
CA VAL A 309 6.65 0.53 17.84
C VAL A 309 6.52 -0.92 17.37
N PHE A 310 5.82 -1.18 16.27
CA PHE A 310 5.66 -2.54 15.76
C PHE A 310 6.95 -3.17 15.26
N ASP A 311 7.79 -2.39 14.60
CA ASP A 311 9.07 -2.86 14.10
C ASP A 311 10.03 -3.14 15.26
N TYR A 312 10.08 -2.24 16.27
CA TYR A 312 10.83 -2.47 17.51
C TYR A 312 10.42 -3.78 18.21
N PHE A 313 9.12 -4.03 18.38
CA PHE A 313 8.64 -5.29 18.97
C PHE A 313 8.92 -6.52 18.12
N SER A 314 8.97 -6.38 16.79
CA SER A 314 9.32 -7.49 15.89
C SER A 314 10.82 -7.81 15.94
N TRP A 315 11.66 -6.79 15.93
CA TRP A 315 13.11 -6.91 16.07
C TRP A 315 13.50 -7.53 17.42
N ARG A 316 12.88 -7.06 18.51
CA ARG A 316 13.12 -7.63 19.85
C ARG A 316 12.78 -9.12 19.90
N ARG A 317 11.68 -9.53 19.27
CA ARG A 317 11.29 -10.96 19.16
C ARG A 317 12.27 -11.77 18.33
N GLN A 318 12.83 -11.19 17.27
CA GLN A 318 13.85 -11.86 16.45
C GLN A 318 15.17 -12.04 17.21
N GLN A 319 15.60 -11.04 17.99
CA GLN A 319 16.82 -11.15 18.80
C GLN A 319 16.74 -12.19 19.91
N GLN A 320 15.56 -12.38 20.50
CA GLN A 320 15.35 -13.37 21.55
C GLN A 320 15.29 -14.82 21.03
N ARG A 321 15.36 -15.02 19.71
CA ARG A 321 15.40 -16.37 19.15
C ARG A 321 16.84 -16.89 19.19
N PRO A 322 17.08 -18.07 19.78
CA PRO A 322 18.35 -18.76 19.61
C PRO A 322 18.61 -18.94 18.11
N LEU A 323 19.83 -18.60 17.66
CA LEU A 323 20.28 -18.85 16.30
C LEU A 323 20.12 -20.34 16.00
N ALA A 324 19.03 -20.72 15.33
CA ALA A 324 18.93 -22.05 14.77
C ALA A 324 20.11 -22.21 13.81
N ALA A 325 20.94 -23.21 14.07
CA ALA A 325 22.19 -23.43 13.37
C ALA A 325 21.95 -23.38 11.84
N PRO A 326 22.79 -22.66 11.08
CA PRO A 326 22.65 -22.63 9.63
C PRO A 326 22.70 -24.07 9.13
N SER A 327 21.64 -24.49 8.42
CA SER A 327 21.63 -25.77 7.72
C SER A 327 22.84 -25.82 6.80
N SER A 328 23.77 -26.71 7.13
CA SER A 328 24.97 -26.98 6.37
C SER A 328 24.57 -27.30 4.93
N HIS A 329 24.96 -26.42 4.00
CA HIS A 329 24.93 -26.74 2.58
C HIS A 329 25.69 -28.06 2.37
N PRO A 330 25.12 -29.09 1.70
CA PRO A 330 25.90 -30.24 1.28
C PRO A 330 26.95 -29.73 0.29
N GLN A 331 28.22 -29.80 0.69
CA GLN A 331 29.34 -29.64 -0.22
C GLN A 331 29.18 -30.65 -1.35
N SER A 332 29.32 -30.15 -2.59
CA SER A 332 29.35 -30.97 -3.79
C SER A 332 30.42 -32.05 -3.66
N SER A 333 30.01 -33.31 -3.54
CA SER A 333 30.89 -34.44 -3.76
C SER A 333 31.30 -34.46 -5.23
N ARG A 334 32.55 -34.04 -5.51
CA ARG A 334 33.24 -34.42 -6.74
C ARG A 334 33.46 -35.95 -6.70
N PRO A 335 33.17 -36.69 -7.77
CA PRO A 335 33.69 -38.05 -7.88
C PRO A 335 35.20 -37.96 -8.11
N SER A 336 35.96 -38.56 -7.21
CA SER A 336 37.39 -38.83 -7.36
C SER A 336 37.57 -40.07 -8.23
N ALA A 337 38.29 -39.87 -9.33
CA ALA A 337 39.06 -40.80 -10.17
C ALA A 337 38.42 -42.14 -10.55
#